data_AF-A0A0K9GBA5-F1
#
_entry.id   AF-A0A0K9GBA5-F1
#
_cell.length_a   1.000
_cell.length_b   1.000
_cell.length_c   1.000
_cell.angle_alpha   90.00
_cell.angle_beta   90.00
_cell.angle_gamma   90.00
#
_symmetry.space_group_name_H-M   'P 1'
#
loop_
_entity.id
_entity.type
_entity.pdbx_description
1 polymer ?
#
loop_
_entity_poly.entity_id
_entity_poly.type
_entity_poly.pdbx_seq_one_letter_code
_entity_poly.pdbx_strand_id
1 'polypeptide(L)'
;MALILQIAIIFTIFYFLYKGVKRFLHPARKLRSSQKHKQFFLLDEKHNARKNFTLTYKGFLFEGEKYLRDGEDTESVNSILISAVSPPDAESLTQADLLYIEEQVKQHYPEAEVEWEEPLQTLPVQ
;
A
#
# COMPACT_ATOMS: atom_id res chain seq x y z
N MET A 1 -0.28 -33.21 36.83
CA MET A 1 0.82 -33.47 35.86
C MET A 1 0.28 -33.54 34.42
N ALA A 2 -0.55 -34.54 34.07
CA ALA A 2 -1.03 -34.72 32.68
C ALA A 2 -1.97 -33.62 32.15
N LEU A 3 -2.87 -33.09 32.98
CA LEU A 3 -3.82 -32.03 32.58
C LEU A 3 -3.13 -30.72 32.19
N ILE A 4 -2.08 -30.32 32.92
CA ILE A 4 -1.32 -29.10 32.63
C ILE A 4 -0.61 -29.23 31.28
N LEU A 5 -0.05 -30.41 30.99
CA LEU A 5 0.60 -30.70 29.71
C LEU A 5 -0.41 -30.68 28.54
N GLN A 6 -1.60 -31.25 28.73
CA GLN A 6 -2.66 -31.23 27.71
C GLN A 6 -3.13 -29.80 27.39
N ILE A 7 -3.34 -28.98 28.43
CA ILE A 7 -3.71 -27.57 28.25
C ILE A 7 -2.60 -26.80 27.54
N ALA A 8 -1.33 -27.01 27.91
CA ALA A 8 -0.19 -26.36 27.28
C ALA A 8 -0.07 -26.70 25.78
N ILE A 9 -0.32 -27.96 25.41
CA ILE A 9 -0.31 -28.41 24.01
C ILE A 9 -1.44 -27.72 23.22
N ILE A 10 -2.65 -27.64 23.79
CA ILE A 10 -3.79 -26.99 23.14
C ILE A 10 -3.51 -25.51 22.89
N PHE A 11 -3.01 -24.78 23.90
CA PHE A 11 -2.62 -23.37 23.73
C PHE A 11 -1.53 -23.18 22.68
N THR A 12 -0.56 -24.10 22.63
CA THR A 12 0.51 -24.08 21.62
C THR A 12 -0.08 -24.23 20.22
N ILE A 13 -0.99 -25.19 20.02
CA ILE A 13 -1.67 -25.39 18.73
C ILE A 13 -2.45 -24.13 18.33
N PHE A 14 -3.24 -23.54 19.22
CA PHE A 14 -3.97 -22.30 18.94
C PHE A 14 -3.04 -21.13 18.61
N TYR A 15 -1.93 -21.00 19.31
CA TYR A 15 -0.92 -19.97 19.04
C TYR A 15 -0.32 -20.10 17.64
N PHE A 16 0.05 -21.33 17.24
CA PHE A 16 0.56 -21.60 15.91
C PHE A 16 -0.52 -21.40 14.83
N LEU A 17 -1.76 -21.82 15.08
CA LEU A 17 -2.89 -21.56 14.18
C LEU A 17 -3.10 -20.05 13.97
N TYR A 18 -3.14 -19.28 15.05
CA TYR A 18 -3.30 -17.82 15.00
C TYR A 18 -2.16 -17.16 14.19
N LYS A 19 -0.91 -17.53 14.46
CA LYS A 19 0.24 -17.01 13.70
C LYS A 19 0.23 -17.44 12.23
N GLY A 20 -0.16 -18.68 11.96
CA GLY A 20 -0.30 -19.21 10.61
C GLY A 20 -1.33 -18.42 9.82
N VAL A 21 -2.56 -18.36 10.33
CA VAL A 21 -3.67 -17.62 9.70
C VAL A 21 -3.31 -16.15 9.47
N LYS A 22 -2.73 -15.47 10.47
CA LYS A 22 -2.27 -14.08 10.35
C LYS A 22 -1.23 -13.89 9.23
N ARG A 23 -0.34 -14.87 9.03
CA ARG A 23 0.67 -14.83 7.94
C ARG A 23 0.08 -15.19 6.58
N PHE A 24 -0.91 -16.07 6.50
CA PHE A 24 -1.58 -16.43 5.26
C PHE A 24 -2.52 -15.32 4.75
N LEU A 25 -3.14 -14.57 5.67
CA LEU A 25 -3.97 -13.39 5.37
C LEU A 25 -3.15 -12.12 5.09
N HIS A 26 -1.82 -12.21 5.00
CA HIS A 26 -1.01 -11.02 4.76
C HIS A 26 -1.43 -10.38 3.42
N PRO A 27 -1.86 -9.10 3.43
CA PRO A 27 -2.47 -8.46 2.26
C PRO A 27 -1.56 -8.34 1.04
N ALA A 28 -0.25 -8.58 1.21
CA ALA A 28 0.73 -8.69 0.13
C ALA A 28 0.35 -9.73 -0.93
N ARG A 29 -0.42 -10.78 -0.59
CA ARG A 29 -0.92 -11.76 -1.57
C ARG A 29 -1.99 -11.18 -2.49
N LYS A 30 -2.88 -10.33 -1.95
CA LYS A 30 -3.94 -9.66 -2.72
C LYS A 30 -3.33 -8.64 -3.68
N LEU A 31 -2.30 -7.93 -3.24
CA LEU A 31 -1.53 -7.00 -4.06
C LEU A 31 -0.91 -7.67 -5.30
N ARG A 32 -0.22 -8.81 -5.12
CA ARG A 32 0.33 -9.58 -6.26
C ARG A 32 -0.75 -10.10 -7.21
N SER A 33 -1.92 -10.48 -6.68
CA SER A 33 -3.05 -10.91 -7.52
C SER A 33 -3.57 -9.74 -8.36
N SER A 34 -3.80 -8.58 -7.76
CA SER A 34 -4.28 -7.38 -8.46
C SER A 34 -3.28 -6.90 -9.51
N GLN A 35 -1.98 -6.95 -9.21
CA GLN A 35 -0.91 -6.67 -10.17
C GLN A 35 -1.02 -7.59 -11.39
N LYS A 36 -1.17 -8.91 -11.18
CA LYS A 36 -1.34 -9.88 -12.27
C LYS A 36 -2.60 -9.63 -13.11
N HIS A 37 -3.66 -9.15 -12.48
CA HIS A 37 -4.92 -8.80 -13.16
C HIS A 37 -4.93 -7.37 -13.73
N LYS A 38 -3.82 -6.63 -13.63
CA LYS A 38 -3.70 -5.23 -14.09
C LYS A 38 -4.74 -4.28 -13.46
N GLN A 39 -5.21 -4.61 -12.25
CA GLN A 39 -6.24 -3.85 -11.55
C GLN A 39 -5.62 -2.84 -10.57
N PHE A 40 -6.38 -1.79 -10.27
CA PHE A 40 -6.04 -0.88 -9.18
C PHE A 40 -6.15 -1.59 -7.84
N PHE A 41 -5.11 -1.50 -7.02
CA PHE A 41 -5.16 -1.95 -5.63
C PHE A 41 -4.21 -1.14 -4.78
N LEU A 42 -4.74 -0.48 -3.76
CA LEU A 42 -3.96 0.28 -2.79
C LEU A 42 -3.86 -0.54 -1.49
N LEU A 43 -2.62 -0.83 -1.09
CA LEU A 43 -2.28 -1.50 0.15
C LEU A 43 -1.63 -0.50 1.10
N ASP A 44 -2.38 -0.14 2.14
CA ASP A 44 -1.94 0.83 3.12
C ASP A 44 -2.23 0.37 4.56
N GLU A 45 -1.30 0.66 5.45
CA GLU A 45 -1.47 0.49 6.89
C GLU A 45 -2.03 1.78 7.49
N LYS A 46 -3.36 1.95 7.42
CA LYS A 46 -4.08 3.16 7.86
C LYS A 46 -3.76 3.63 9.29
N HIS A 47 -3.31 2.73 10.17
CA HIS A 47 -2.96 3.04 11.56
C HIS A 47 -1.49 3.48 11.74
N ASN A 48 -0.73 3.60 10.66
CA ASN A 48 0.67 4.01 10.71
C ASN A 48 0.96 5.01 9.59
N ALA A 49 0.82 6.30 9.91
CA ALA A 49 1.04 7.39 8.97
C ALA A 49 2.51 7.52 8.51
N ARG A 50 3.46 6.91 9.23
CA ARG A 50 4.90 6.90 8.91
C ARG A 50 5.33 5.79 7.95
N LYS A 51 4.47 4.81 7.69
CA LYS A 51 4.77 3.70 6.77
C LYS A 51 4.29 4.03 5.37
N ASN A 52 5.15 3.90 4.37
CA ASN A 52 4.78 4.02 2.95
C ASN A 52 3.62 3.06 2.61
N PHE A 53 2.76 3.47 1.69
CA PHE A 53 1.79 2.56 1.09
C PHE A 53 2.31 2.05 -0.25
N THR A 54 1.75 0.93 -0.72
CA THR A 54 2.07 0.37 -2.02
C THR A 54 0.80 0.27 -2.84
N LEU A 55 0.84 0.64 -4.12
CA LEU A 55 -0.30 0.47 -5.01
C LEU A 55 0.08 -0.21 -6.32
N THR A 56 -0.90 -0.84 -6.96
CA THR A 56 -0.75 -1.44 -8.29
C THR A 56 -1.70 -0.79 -9.27
N TYR A 57 -1.27 -0.54 -10.50
CA TYR A 57 -2.14 -0.09 -11.58
C TYR A 57 -1.60 -0.56 -12.93
N LYS A 58 -2.46 -1.07 -13.82
CA LYS A 58 -2.08 -1.66 -15.13
C LYS A 58 -0.97 -2.74 -15.08
N GLY A 59 -0.68 -3.29 -13.91
CA GLY A 59 0.40 -4.27 -13.68
C GLY A 59 1.71 -3.68 -13.17
N PHE A 60 1.81 -2.35 -13.12
CA PHE A 60 2.90 -1.63 -12.49
C PHE A 60 2.70 -1.53 -10.98
N LEU A 61 3.83 -1.39 -10.27
CA LEU A 61 3.91 -1.28 -8.83
C LEU A 61 4.47 0.09 -8.49
N PHE A 62 3.79 0.79 -7.58
CA PHE A 62 4.16 2.11 -7.12
C PHE A 62 4.24 2.12 -5.60
N GLU A 63 5.10 2.99 -5.07
CA GLU A 63 5.22 3.28 -3.66
C GLU A 63 4.82 4.73 -3.41
N GLY A 64 3.99 4.95 -2.38
CA GLY A 64 3.60 6.27 -1.93
C GLY A 64 4.23 6.56 -0.58
N GLU A 65 5.23 7.41 -0.57
CA GLU A 65 5.87 7.91 0.65
C GLU A 65 4.98 8.99 1.27
N LYS A 66 4.72 8.86 2.58
CA LYS A 66 3.83 9.78 3.30
C LYS A 66 4.65 10.74 4.13
N TYR A 67 4.46 12.04 3.88
CA TYR A 67 5.12 13.12 4.61
C TYR A 67 4.12 13.79 5.55
N LEU A 68 4.52 13.85 6.82
CA LEU A 68 3.76 14.47 7.90
C LEU A 68 4.26 15.88 8.10
N ARG A 69 3.33 16.81 8.34
CA ARG A 69 3.69 18.14 8.81
C ARG A 69 3.69 18.15 10.33
N ASP A 70 4.76 18.67 10.92
CA ASP A 70 4.80 18.92 12.36
C ASP A 70 3.93 20.15 12.67
N GLY A 71 2.81 19.94 13.35
CA GLY A 71 1.90 21.01 13.79
C GLY A 71 0.49 20.52 14.15
N GLU A 72 0.12 20.77 15.42
CA GLU A 72 -1.18 20.58 16.08
C GLU A 72 -1.97 19.28 15.83
N ASP A 73 -1.82 18.36 16.78
CA ASP A 73 -2.77 17.36 17.29
C ASP A 73 -3.42 16.34 16.34
N THR A 74 -3.10 16.33 15.05
CA THR A 74 -3.53 15.25 14.15
C THR A 74 -2.38 14.74 13.30
N GLU A 75 -2.15 13.42 13.32
CA GLU A 75 -1.25 12.71 12.40
C GLU A 75 -1.81 12.73 10.96
N SER A 76 -2.09 13.91 10.41
CA SER A 76 -2.60 14.09 9.06
C SER A 76 -1.45 14.07 8.06
N VAL A 77 -1.53 13.17 7.09
CA VAL A 77 -0.62 13.12 5.94
C VAL A 77 -0.84 14.38 5.10
N ASN A 78 0.20 15.20 4.96
CA ASN A 78 0.13 16.48 4.26
C ASN A 78 0.55 16.37 2.81
N SER A 79 1.60 15.59 2.53
CA SER A 79 2.04 15.33 1.16
C SER A 79 2.39 13.86 0.96
N ILE A 80 2.20 13.40 -0.26
CA ILE A 80 2.45 12.04 -0.70
C ILE A 80 3.32 12.11 -1.95
N LEU A 81 4.49 11.50 -1.92
CA LEU A 81 5.34 11.32 -3.09
C LEU A 81 5.12 9.91 -3.65
N ILE A 82 4.69 9.81 -4.91
CA ILE A 82 4.49 8.52 -5.58
C ILE A 82 5.66 8.25 -6.52
N SER A 83 6.34 7.12 -6.28
CA SER A 83 7.43 6.60 -7.09
C SER A 83 7.07 5.27 -7.73
N ALA A 84 7.64 4.98 -8.90
CA ALA A 84 7.51 3.67 -9.52
C ALA A 84 8.60 2.71 -9.00
N VAL A 85 8.20 1.59 -8.40
CA VAL A 85 9.13 0.57 -7.89
C VAL A 85 9.88 -0.12 -9.04
N SER A 86 9.31 -0.11 -10.24
CA SER A 86 9.97 -0.58 -11.45
C SER A 86 9.67 0.41 -12.57
N PRO A 87 10.67 0.77 -13.40
CA PRO A 87 10.48 1.72 -14.48
C PRO A 87 9.36 1.20 -15.38
N PRO A 88 8.25 1.94 -15.48
CA PRO A 88 7.20 1.55 -16.40
C PRO A 88 7.73 1.68 -17.82
N ASP A 89 7.29 0.79 -18.71
CA ASP A 89 7.57 0.98 -20.14
C ASP A 89 6.97 2.34 -20.52
N ALA A 90 7.80 3.25 -21.04
CA ALA A 90 7.47 4.67 -21.20
C ALA A 90 6.21 4.94 -22.04
N GLU A 91 5.77 3.98 -22.86
CA GLU A 91 4.58 4.06 -23.70
C GLU A 91 3.31 3.53 -23.03
N SER A 92 3.40 2.96 -21.83
CA SER A 92 2.30 2.22 -21.19
C SER A 92 1.44 3.03 -20.20
N LEU A 93 1.96 4.17 -19.73
CA LEU A 93 1.28 5.08 -18.81
C LEU A 93 1.07 6.44 -19.46
N THR A 94 -0.14 6.96 -19.32
CA THR A 94 -0.53 8.29 -19.81
C THR A 94 -0.78 9.24 -18.64
N GLN A 95 -0.82 10.54 -18.88
CA GLN A 95 -1.17 11.51 -17.84
C GLN A 95 -2.58 11.28 -17.26
N ALA A 96 -3.53 10.81 -18.08
CA ALA A 96 -4.86 10.42 -17.62
C ALA A 96 -4.82 9.24 -16.63
N ASP A 97 -3.87 8.32 -16.79
CA ASP A 97 -3.66 7.24 -15.84
C ASP A 97 -3.11 7.76 -14.51
N LEU A 98 -2.19 8.73 -14.53
CA LEU A 98 -1.68 9.36 -13.32
C LEU A 98 -2.79 10.09 -12.57
N LEU A 99 -3.61 10.87 -13.28
CA LEU A 99 -4.78 11.55 -12.70
C LEU A 99 -5.76 10.56 -12.06
N TYR A 100 -6.04 9.44 -12.73
CA TYR A 100 -6.88 8.40 -12.15
C TYR A 100 -6.30 7.84 -10.85
N ILE A 101 -4.99 7.53 -10.82
CA ILE A 101 -4.34 7.04 -9.59
C ILE A 101 -4.42 8.09 -8.49
N GLU A 102 -4.15 9.35 -8.80
CA GLU A 102 -4.22 10.47 -7.87
C GLU A 102 -5.63 10.62 -7.27
N GLU A 103 -6.68 10.56 -8.09
CA GLU A 103 -8.07 10.57 -7.61
C GLU A 103 -8.36 9.43 -6.63
N GLN A 104 -7.89 8.21 -6.94
CA GLN A 104 -8.07 7.06 -6.04
C GLN A 104 -7.28 7.21 -4.73
N VAL A 105 -6.10 7.84 -4.76
CA VAL A 105 -5.31 8.13 -3.57
C VAL A 105 -6.01 9.21 -2.73
N LYS A 106 -6.54 10.26 -3.36
CA LYS A 106 -7.28 11.33 -2.68
C LYS A 106 -8.58 10.85 -2.03
N GLN A 107 -9.19 9.76 -2.50
CA GLN A 107 -10.30 9.11 -1.77
C GLN A 107 -9.88 8.59 -0.38
N HIS A 108 -8.61 8.26 -0.19
CA HIS A 108 -8.05 7.78 1.07
C HIS A 108 -7.41 8.92 1.87
N TYR A 109 -6.82 9.89 1.17
CA TYR A 109 -6.07 11.01 1.72
C TYR A 109 -6.55 12.33 1.09
N PRO A 110 -7.75 12.83 1.47
CA PRO A 110 -8.40 13.95 0.77
C PRO A 110 -7.65 15.27 0.88
N GLU A 111 -6.97 15.49 2.01
CA GLU A 111 -6.23 16.72 2.30
C GLU A 111 -4.76 16.66 1.86
N ALA A 112 -4.29 15.52 1.33
CA ALA A 112 -2.89 15.34 0.98
C ALA A 112 -2.59 15.88 -0.43
N GLU A 113 -1.51 16.64 -0.55
CA GLU A 113 -0.91 17.01 -1.83
C GLU A 113 -0.18 15.80 -2.41
N VAL A 114 -0.49 15.44 -3.66
CA VAL A 114 0.09 14.26 -4.32
C VAL A 114 1.10 14.74 -5.36
N GLU A 115 2.35 14.34 -5.17
CA GLU A 115 3.47 14.61 -6.07
C GLU A 115 3.95 13.31 -6.71
N TRP A 116 4.46 13.39 -7.93
CA TRP A 116 5.01 12.26 -8.67
C TRP A 116 6.51 12.41 -8.79
N GLU A 117 7.26 11.32 -8.54
CA GLU A 117 8.70 11.30 -8.75
C GLU A 117 9.04 11.32 -10.25
N GLU A 118 10.12 12.00 -10.63
CA GLU A 118 10.66 11.98 -11.99
C GLU A 118 11.07 10.55 -12.40
N PRO A 119 10.79 10.08 -13.64
CA PRO A 119 10.35 10.83 -14.82
C PRO A 119 8.82 10.86 -15.04
N LEU A 120 7.99 10.45 -14.07
CA LEU A 120 6.54 10.38 -14.27
C LEU A 120 5.89 11.76 -14.33
N GLN A 121 6.46 12.74 -13.63
CA GLN A 121 5.98 14.11 -13.61
C GLN A 121 6.05 14.79 -14.99
N THR A 122 6.99 14.36 -15.84
CA THR A 122 7.26 14.94 -17.16
C THR A 122 6.53 14.24 -18.31
N LEU A 123 5.57 13.35 -18.03
CA LEU A 123 4.80 12.68 -19.08
C LEU A 123 4.01 13.71 -19.91
N PRO A 124 4.06 13.63 -21.25
CA PRO A 124 3.37 14.56 -22.12
C PRO A 124 1.84 14.41 -21.98
N VAL A 125 1.15 15.55 -21.97
CA VAL A 125 -0.31 15.62 -22.15
C VAL A 125 -0.60 15.10 -23.57
N GLN A 126 -1.29 13.96 -23.69
CA GLN A 126 -1.73 13.42 -24.99
C GLN A 126 -3.13 13.92 -25.34
#